data_AF-A0A1G7UIU8-F1
#
_entry.id   AF-A0A1G7UIU8-F1
#
_cell.length_a   1.000
_cell.length_b   1.000
_cell.length_c   1.000
_cell.angle_alpha   90.00
_cell.angle_beta   90.00
_cell.angle_gamma   90.00
#
_symmetry.space_group_name_H-M   'P 1'
#
loop_
_entity.id
_entity.type
_entity.pdbx_description
1 polymer ?
#
loop_
_entity_poly.entity_id
_entity_poly.type
_entity_poly.pdbx_seq_one_letter_code
_entity_poly.pdbx_strand_id
1 'polypeptide(L)'
;MSFSPSISGLSGSMAALADALGTPREGAFAQLGGVFMTRLPAAPLSAPYVVGFSADTAALLGLDPEVAHDPAFAEFFCGNPTRDWPAELMPYASVYSGHQFGVWAGQLGDGRALGLGEVEHAGARYELQLKGAGRTPYSRMGDGRAVLRSSIREYLCSEAMHHLGIPTTRALCVIGSDQPVRREEMETAAVVTRVAPSFVRFGHFEHFYSNDRVDALQSLADHVIERFYPHCKEADDPYLALLNEAVLSTADLLAQWQAVGFCHGVMNTDNMSILGLTIDYGPFGFLDGFDASYICNHSDSQGRYAYRMQPQIAYWNLFCLAQGLLPLLGQQHDESVRGEAAVKDAQGVLEGFKDRFAPALERLMRAKLGLQTERPGDDALVNRLFEVMQANRADFTLTFRHLARVSKHDASGDAPVRDLFLDRPAFDVWVNDYRARLSEETLDDAERAIAMNRVNPKFILRNHLAETAIRRAKEKDFTEVERLAAVLRRPFDEQPEHEAYAALPPDWASSLEVSCSS
;
A
#
# COMPACT_ATOMS: atom_id res chain seq x y z
N MET A 1 30.17 -12.15 23.59
CA MET A 1 29.99 -13.57 23.23
C MET A 1 28.57 -13.69 22.72
N SER A 2 28.25 -14.04 21.47
CA SER A 2 28.88 -14.92 20.50
C SER A 2 28.80 -14.32 19.09
N PHE A 3 29.62 -14.84 18.17
CA PHE A 3 29.89 -14.41 16.80
C PHE A 3 28.63 -14.19 15.96
N SER A 4 28.48 -13.00 15.35
CA SER A 4 27.73 -12.89 14.09
C SER A 4 28.44 -13.76 13.07
N PRO A 5 27.75 -14.64 12.33
CA PRO A 5 28.38 -15.36 11.25
C PRO A 5 28.82 -14.32 10.21
N SER A 6 30.12 -14.27 9.94
CA SER A 6 30.63 -13.68 8.72
C SER A 6 29.92 -14.33 7.52
N ILE A 7 29.89 -13.63 6.38
CA ILE A 7 29.29 -14.12 5.12
C ILE A 7 29.70 -15.57 4.78
N SER A 8 30.85 -16.04 5.29
CA SER A 8 31.34 -17.42 5.20
C SER A 8 30.51 -18.52 5.90
N GLY A 9 29.39 -18.17 6.57
CA GLY A 9 28.50 -19.12 7.24
C GLY A 9 27.07 -19.22 6.65
N LEU A 10 26.78 -18.52 5.55
CA LEU A 10 25.47 -18.58 4.90
C LEU A 10 25.29 -19.93 4.19
N SER A 11 24.07 -20.46 4.18
CA SER A 11 23.72 -21.55 3.28
C SER A 11 23.81 -21.10 1.82
N GLY A 12 23.77 -22.07 0.89
CA GLY A 12 23.85 -21.76 -0.55
C GLY A 12 22.76 -20.81 -1.05
N SER A 13 21.54 -20.89 -0.52
CA SER A 13 20.43 -20.00 -0.90
C SER A 13 20.61 -18.58 -0.35
N MET A 14 20.99 -18.46 0.92
CA MET A 14 21.24 -17.15 1.54
C MET A 14 22.48 -16.47 0.95
N ALA A 15 23.52 -17.23 0.60
CA ALA A 15 24.69 -16.72 -0.10
C ALA A 15 24.32 -16.19 -1.50
N ALA A 16 23.52 -16.94 -2.26
CA ALA A 16 23.06 -16.51 -3.58
C ALA A 16 22.25 -15.21 -3.53
N LEU A 17 21.39 -15.05 -2.52
CA LEU A 17 20.65 -13.79 -2.31
C LEU A 17 21.59 -12.63 -1.96
N ALA A 18 22.54 -12.86 -1.05
CA ALA A 18 23.53 -11.85 -0.67
C ALA A 18 24.36 -11.41 -1.88
N ASP A 19 24.81 -12.35 -2.71
CA ASP A 19 25.53 -12.08 -3.95
C ASP A 19 24.65 -11.31 -4.95
N ALA A 20 23.37 -11.69 -5.10
CA ALA A 20 22.44 -11.00 -5.98
C ALA A 20 22.20 -9.54 -5.58
N LEU A 21 22.08 -9.26 -4.27
CA LEU A 21 21.95 -7.91 -3.71
C LEU A 21 23.25 -7.11 -3.81
N GLY A 22 24.40 -7.78 -3.65
CA GLY A 22 25.73 -7.18 -3.77
C GLY A 22 26.18 -6.94 -5.20
N THR A 23 25.47 -7.45 -6.20
CA THR A 23 25.81 -7.25 -7.62
C THR A 23 25.31 -5.89 -8.09
N PRO A 24 26.19 -4.94 -8.50
CA PRO A 24 25.75 -3.67 -9.06
C PRO A 24 24.94 -3.88 -10.34
N ARG A 25 23.78 -3.23 -10.46
CA ARG A 25 22.91 -3.32 -11.64
C ARG A 25 22.75 -1.97 -12.31
N GLU A 26 22.90 -1.95 -13.63
CA GLU A 26 22.67 -0.75 -14.43
C GLU A 26 21.23 -0.26 -14.30
N GLY A 27 21.06 1.05 -14.11
CA GLY A 27 19.76 1.68 -13.87
C GLY A 27 19.20 1.38 -12.48
N ALA A 28 20.00 0.88 -11.55
CA ALA A 28 19.62 0.76 -10.15
C ALA A 28 19.48 2.15 -9.49
N PHE A 29 18.56 2.32 -8.54
CA PHE A 29 18.44 3.58 -7.81
C PHE A 29 19.77 3.94 -7.11
N ALA A 30 20.45 2.92 -6.60
CA ALA A 30 21.75 3.05 -5.96
C ALA A 30 22.87 3.58 -6.89
N GLN A 31 22.67 3.62 -8.21
CA GLN A 31 23.64 4.22 -9.15
C GLN A 31 23.49 5.74 -9.30
N LEU A 32 22.38 6.33 -8.82
CA LEU A 32 22.20 7.79 -8.81
C LEU A 32 23.21 8.51 -7.90
N GLY A 33 23.85 7.78 -6.98
CA GLY A 33 24.97 8.27 -6.17
C GLY A 33 24.58 8.98 -4.88
N GLY A 34 25.59 9.52 -4.18
CA GLY A 34 25.46 10.02 -2.81
C GLY A 34 24.59 11.28 -2.64
N VAL A 35 24.19 11.93 -3.73
CA VAL A 35 23.22 13.05 -3.68
C VAL A 35 21.83 12.55 -3.28
N PHE A 36 21.49 11.31 -3.61
CA PHE A 36 20.16 10.72 -3.40
C PHE A 36 20.06 9.87 -2.14
N MET A 37 21.19 9.51 -1.54
CA MET A 37 21.22 8.54 -0.44
C MET A 37 22.50 8.61 0.38
N THR A 38 22.42 8.09 1.60
CA THR A 38 23.59 7.83 2.45
C THR A 38 23.74 6.32 2.67
N ARG A 39 24.94 5.76 2.47
CA ARG A 39 25.25 4.36 2.79
C ARG A 39 25.63 4.19 4.26
N LEU A 40 25.05 3.18 4.91
CA LEU A 40 25.28 2.83 6.30
C LEU A 40 24.81 1.41 6.61
N PRO A 41 25.43 0.70 7.56
CA PRO A 41 24.94 -0.59 7.98
C PRO A 41 23.70 -0.46 8.87
N ALA A 42 22.94 -1.56 8.98
CA ALA A 42 21.86 -1.66 9.95
C ALA A 42 22.40 -1.69 11.40
N ALA A 43 21.58 -1.20 12.32
CA ALA A 43 21.81 -1.36 13.75
C ALA A 43 21.36 -2.77 14.17
N PRO A 44 22.27 -3.60 14.72
CA PRO A 44 21.99 -5.01 14.94
C PRO A 44 20.87 -5.23 15.97
N LEU A 45 20.19 -6.37 15.87
CA LEU A 45 19.21 -6.87 16.83
C LEU A 45 19.70 -8.19 17.43
N SER A 46 19.55 -8.37 18.73
CA SER A 46 19.94 -9.61 19.41
C SER A 46 18.87 -10.68 19.30
N ALA A 47 19.30 -11.94 19.13
CA ALA A 47 18.43 -13.12 19.10
C ALA A 47 17.19 -12.93 18.18
N PRO A 48 17.41 -12.60 16.89
CA PRO A 48 16.30 -12.38 15.95
C PRO A 48 15.55 -13.69 15.70
N TYR A 49 14.24 -13.60 15.48
CA TYR A 49 13.37 -14.74 15.17
C TYR A 49 12.34 -14.35 14.11
N VAL A 50 11.92 -15.34 13.31
CA VAL A 50 10.90 -15.14 12.26
C VAL A 50 9.52 -15.06 12.90
N VAL A 51 8.75 -14.05 12.50
CA VAL A 51 7.36 -13.80 12.95
C VAL A 51 6.36 -14.05 11.83
N GLY A 52 6.75 -13.74 10.59
CA GLY A 52 5.93 -13.96 9.42
C GLY A 52 6.79 -14.04 8.16
N PHE A 53 6.34 -14.79 7.18
CA PHE A 53 7.02 -15.02 5.91
C PHE A 53 6.01 -15.23 4.78
N SER A 54 6.17 -14.48 3.69
CA SER A 54 5.35 -14.62 2.49
C SER A 54 6.07 -15.44 1.43
N ALA A 55 5.60 -16.67 1.23
CA ALA A 55 6.09 -17.54 0.15
C ALA A 55 5.84 -16.93 -1.24
N ASP A 56 4.76 -16.16 -1.41
CA ASP A 56 4.45 -15.49 -2.69
C ASP A 56 5.45 -14.38 -2.98
N THR A 57 5.82 -13.59 -1.97
CA THR A 57 6.87 -12.57 -2.13
C THR A 57 8.25 -13.21 -2.30
N ALA A 58 8.54 -14.33 -1.63
CA ALA A 58 9.77 -15.08 -1.84
C ALA A 58 9.90 -15.58 -3.28
N ALA A 59 8.81 -16.07 -3.88
CA ALA A 59 8.78 -16.51 -5.28
C ALA A 59 9.10 -15.37 -6.27
N LEU A 60 8.67 -14.13 -5.99
CA LEU A 60 9.04 -12.96 -6.81
C LEU A 60 10.55 -12.72 -6.86
N LEU A 61 11.26 -13.15 -5.82
CA LEU A 61 12.69 -12.98 -5.67
C LEU A 61 13.48 -14.23 -6.07
N GLY A 62 12.80 -15.28 -6.55
CA GLY A 62 13.42 -16.57 -6.88
C GLY A 62 13.90 -17.34 -5.66
N LEU A 63 13.35 -17.08 -4.48
CA LEU A 63 13.72 -17.74 -3.24
C LEU A 63 12.81 -18.95 -2.97
N ASP A 64 13.42 -20.08 -2.63
CA ASP A 64 12.70 -21.25 -2.14
C ASP A 64 12.06 -20.94 -0.77
N PRO A 65 10.76 -21.22 -0.54
CA PRO A 65 10.11 -20.99 0.74
C PRO A 65 10.82 -21.63 1.95
N GLU A 66 11.55 -22.73 1.75
CA GLU A 66 12.33 -23.39 2.81
C GLU A 66 13.47 -22.53 3.36
N VAL A 67 13.84 -21.45 2.65
CA VAL A 67 14.84 -20.49 3.12
C VAL A 67 14.45 -19.85 4.46
N ALA A 68 13.15 -19.75 4.77
CA ALA A 68 12.68 -19.20 6.04
C ALA A 68 13.09 -20.06 7.27
N HIS A 69 13.37 -21.35 7.06
CA HIS A 69 13.87 -22.26 8.09
C HIS A 69 15.39 -22.21 8.27
N ASP A 70 16.09 -21.47 7.41
CA ASP A 70 17.53 -21.32 7.52
C ASP A 70 17.92 -20.57 8.80
N PRO A 71 18.85 -21.09 9.63
CA PRO A 71 19.30 -20.41 10.83
C PRO A 71 19.84 -18.98 10.60
N ALA A 72 20.36 -18.69 9.40
CA ALA A 72 20.87 -17.37 9.04
C ALA A 72 19.79 -16.41 8.51
N PHE A 73 18.58 -16.89 8.23
CA PHE A 73 17.51 -16.08 7.63
C PHE A 73 17.16 -14.87 8.49
N ALA A 74 16.87 -15.11 9.78
CA ALA A 74 16.49 -14.04 10.69
C ALA A 74 17.62 -13.03 10.90
N GLU A 75 18.86 -13.50 11.03
CA GLU A 75 20.06 -12.65 11.12
C GLU A 75 20.23 -11.75 9.89
N PHE A 76 20.05 -12.31 8.69
CA PHE A 76 20.18 -11.57 7.45
C PHE A 76 19.09 -10.50 7.31
N PHE A 77 17.82 -10.86 7.49
CA PHE A 77 16.70 -9.96 7.27
C PHE A 77 16.41 -8.99 8.41
N CYS A 78 17.08 -9.10 9.57
CA CYS A 78 17.20 -7.97 10.51
C CYS A 78 18.40 -7.06 10.22
N GLY A 79 19.22 -7.39 9.22
CA GLY A 79 20.35 -6.59 8.77
C GLY A 79 21.64 -6.77 9.57
N ASN A 80 21.72 -7.75 10.47
CA ASN A 80 22.90 -7.97 11.31
C ASN A 80 24.23 -8.10 10.53
N PRO A 81 24.31 -8.84 9.39
CA PRO A 81 25.58 -9.01 8.68
C PRO A 81 26.04 -7.76 7.93
N THR A 82 25.19 -6.74 7.77
CA THR A 82 25.48 -5.56 6.92
C THR A 82 26.65 -4.71 7.44
N ARG A 83 27.03 -4.86 8.72
CA ARG A 83 28.20 -4.18 9.30
C ARG A 83 29.53 -4.69 8.75
N ASP A 84 29.55 -5.92 8.27
CA ASP A 84 30.73 -6.57 7.72
C ASP A 84 30.78 -6.45 6.19
N TRP A 85 29.78 -5.80 5.57
CA TRP A 85 29.73 -5.58 4.12
C TRP A 85 30.70 -4.47 3.69
N PRO A 86 31.28 -4.56 2.48
CA PRO A 86 32.06 -3.47 1.89
C PRO A 86 31.25 -2.17 1.82
N ALA A 87 31.92 -1.01 1.94
CA ALA A 87 31.26 0.29 2.02
C ALA A 87 30.37 0.61 0.80
N GLU A 88 30.79 0.15 -0.38
CA GLU A 88 30.09 0.29 -1.66
C GLU A 88 28.84 -0.61 -1.76
N LEU A 89 28.79 -1.70 -0.99
CA LEU A 89 27.67 -2.64 -0.92
C LEU A 89 26.80 -2.42 0.31
N MET A 90 27.23 -1.57 1.26
CA MET A 90 26.43 -1.26 2.44
C MET A 90 25.03 -0.80 2.04
N PRO A 91 24.01 -1.15 2.84
CA PRO A 91 22.66 -0.64 2.66
C PRO A 91 22.65 0.89 2.58
N TYR A 92 21.59 1.44 2.00
CA TYR A 92 21.44 2.88 1.85
C TYR A 92 20.11 3.37 2.42
N ALA A 93 20.10 4.59 2.94
CA ALA A 93 18.89 5.33 3.25
C ALA A 93 18.74 6.45 2.20
N SER A 94 17.58 6.54 1.55
CA SER A 94 17.29 7.59 0.56
C SER A 94 16.89 8.91 1.21
N VAL A 95 17.19 10.04 0.56
CA VAL A 95 16.69 11.36 0.96
C VAL A 95 15.46 11.74 0.15
N TYR A 96 14.47 12.30 0.83
CA TYR A 96 13.30 12.91 0.23
C TYR A 96 12.75 13.98 1.17
N SER A 97 11.78 14.76 0.71
CA SER A 97 11.03 15.74 1.49
C SER A 97 9.54 15.44 1.32
N GLY A 98 8.65 16.33 1.76
CA GLY A 98 7.23 16.19 1.47
C GLY A 98 6.36 17.16 2.25
N HIS A 99 5.11 17.24 1.83
CA HIS A 99 4.06 17.94 2.55
C HIS A 99 3.36 16.97 3.50
N GLN A 100 3.50 17.23 4.80
CA GLN A 100 2.82 16.47 5.85
C GLN A 100 1.56 17.22 6.28
N PHE A 101 0.40 16.57 6.19
CA PHE A 101 -0.90 17.20 6.48
C PHE A 101 -1.16 18.52 5.70
N GLY A 102 -0.58 18.63 4.49
CA GLY A 102 -0.72 19.80 3.63
C GLY A 102 0.27 20.93 3.90
N VAL A 103 1.20 20.75 4.83
CA VAL A 103 2.25 21.72 5.16
C VAL A 103 3.62 21.17 4.79
N TRP A 104 4.46 21.99 4.17
CA TRP A 104 5.84 21.62 3.84
C TRP A 104 6.62 21.24 5.10
N ALA A 105 7.11 19.99 5.16
CA ALA A 105 7.80 19.46 6.34
C ALA A 105 9.33 19.54 6.25
N GLY A 106 9.87 20.17 5.19
CA GLY A 106 11.30 20.17 4.90
C GLY A 106 11.84 18.77 4.61
N GLN A 107 13.13 18.57 4.87
CA GLN A 107 13.81 17.30 4.62
C GLN A 107 13.26 16.16 5.51
N LEU A 108 12.84 15.09 4.86
CA LEU A 108 12.50 13.78 5.42
C LEU A 108 13.62 12.79 5.05
N GLY A 109 13.31 11.70 4.35
CA GLY A 109 14.20 10.61 4.03
C GLY A 109 13.85 9.32 4.77
N ASP A 110 14.53 8.25 4.41
CA ASP A 110 14.38 6.93 5.05
C ASP A 110 14.90 7.00 6.50
N GLY A 111 14.08 7.50 7.42
CA GLY A 111 14.47 7.74 8.81
C GLY A 111 14.58 6.48 9.67
N ARG A 112 14.08 5.35 9.19
CA ARG A 112 14.15 4.04 9.86
C ARG A 112 14.19 2.89 8.86
N ALA A 113 14.54 3.17 7.62
CA ALA A 113 14.53 2.19 6.55
C ALA A 113 15.89 2.16 5.84
N LEU A 114 16.28 0.99 5.36
CA LEU A 114 17.53 0.78 4.62
C LEU A 114 17.26 -0.08 3.39
N GLY A 115 17.53 0.43 2.20
CA GLY A 115 17.59 -0.34 0.97
C GLY A 115 18.82 -1.24 0.96
N LEU A 116 18.62 -2.55 0.82
CA LEU A 116 19.70 -3.54 0.72
C LEU A 116 20.31 -3.59 -0.69
N GLY A 117 19.53 -3.20 -1.69
CA GLY A 117 19.83 -3.41 -3.09
C GLY A 117 18.62 -4.00 -3.81
N GLU A 118 18.87 -4.59 -4.97
CA GLU A 118 17.82 -5.09 -5.83
C GLU A 118 18.14 -6.47 -6.41
N VAL A 119 17.10 -7.30 -6.47
CA VAL A 119 17.14 -8.66 -6.99
C VAL A 119 16.40 -8.69 -8.32
N GLU A 120 16.93 -9.46 -9.26
CA GLU A 120 16.30 -9.74 -10.54
C GLU A 120 15.91 -11.20 -10.62
N HIS A 121 14.65 -11.47 -10.97
CA HIS A 121 14.14 -12.81 -11.17
C HIS A 121 13.03 -12.80 -12.21
N ALA A 122 13.02 -13.80 -13.09
CA ALA A 122 12.03 -13.95 -14.16
C ALA A 122 11.80 -12.68 -15.01
N GLY A 123 12.84 -11.88 -15.24
CA GLY A 123 12.77 -10.64 -16.02
C GLY A 123 12.19 -9.43 -15.29
N ALA A 124 11.87 -9.57 -14.00
CA ALA A 124 11.43 -8.47 -13.13
C ALA A 124 12.52 -8.10 -12.12
N ARG A 125 12.59 -6.82 -11.73
CA ARG A 125 13.54 -6.29 -10.75
C ARG A 125 12.79 -5.72 -9.54
N TYR A 126 13.27 -6.06 -8.35
CA TYR A 126 12.69 -5.61 -7.10
C TYR A 126 13.76 -5.09 -6.15
N GLU A 127 13.52 -3.91 -5.59
CA GLU A 127 14.27 -3.36 -4.46
C GLU A 127 13.82 -4.03 -3.16
N LEU A 128 14.78 -4.33 -2.28
CA LEU A 128 14.53 -4.84 -0.93
C LEU A 128 14.86 -3.74 0.09
N GLN A 129 13.94 -3.44 0.99
CA GLN A 129 14.11 -2.43 2.02
C GLN A 129 13.79 -2.99 3.42
N LEU A 130 14.73 -2.87 4.36
CA LEU A 130 14.53 -3.22 5.77
C LEU A 130 13.98 -2.03 6.54
N LYS A 131 12.74 -2.11 7.03
CA LYS A 131 12.12 -1.05 7.85
C LYS A 131 12.14 -1.44 9.32
N GLY A 132 12.71 -0.57 10.16
CA GLY A 132 13.08 -0.84 11.57
C GLY A 132 14.57 -1.14 11.78
N ALA A 133 15.37 -1.00 10.73
CA ALA A 133 16.77 -1.44 10.68
C ALA A 133 17.76 -0.52 11.43
N GLY A 134 17.30 0.56 12.08
CA GLY A 134 18.13 1.45 12.88
C GLY A 134 18.08 2.91 12.44
N ARG A 135 18.83 3.74 13.17
CA ARG A 135 18.90 5.18 12.89
C ARG A 135 19.70 5.45 11.62
N THR A 136 19.26 6.49 10.91
CA THR A 136 19.87 7.03 9.70
C THR A 136 20.07 8.54 9.89
N PRO A 137 20.78 9.23 8.99
CA PRO A 137 20.85 10.69 8.99
C PRO A 137 19.47 11.37 8.88
N TYR A 138 18.46 10.63 8.46
CA TYR A 138 17.10 11.09 8.21
C TYR A 138 16.12 10.76 9.37
N SER A 139 16.59 10.13 10.45
CA SER A 139 15.73 9.73 11.59
C SER A 139 15.08 10.89 12.33
N ARG A 140 15.55 12.13 12.14
CA ARG A 140 15.16 13.30 12.94
C ARG A 140 15.29 12.95 14.44
N MET A 141 14.18 13.00 15.18
CA MET A 141 14.10 12.68 16.62
C MET A 141 13.73 11.21 16.90
N GLY A 142 13.47 10.41 15.87
CA GLY A 142 13.11 9.00 16.01
C GLY A 142 14.30 8.09 16.37
N ASP A 143 14.00 6.94 16.96
CA ASP A 143 14.99 5.94 17.37
C ASP A 143 15.43 5.00 16.23
N GLY A 144 14.86 5.16 15.03
CA GLY A 144 15.16 4.34 13.86
C GLY A 144 14.64 2.90 13.94
N ARG A 145 13.83 2.56 14.96
CA ARG A 145 13.26 1.23 15.13
C ARG A 145 11.80 1.18 14.70
N ALA A 146 11.36 -0.02 14.36
CA ALA A 146 9.95 -0.39 14.27
C ALA A 146 9.64 -1.38 15.39
N VAL A 147 8.37 -1.45 15.77
CA VAL A 147 7.87 -2.35 16.81
C VAL A 147 7.15 -3.54 16.18
N LEU A 148 7.00 -4.61 16.95
CA LEU A 148 6.36 -5.85 16.49
C LEU A 148 4.96 -5.61 15.91
N ARG A 149 4.11 -4.80 16.59
CA ARG A 149 2.74 -4.53 16.13
C ARG A 149 2.70 -3.88 14.74
N SER A 150 3.54 -2.88 14.49
CA SER A 150 3.49 -2.14 13.23
C SER A 150 4.07 -2.94 12.08
N SER A 151 5.12 -3.72 12.36
CA SER A 151 5.73 -4.63 11.39
C SER A 151 4.75 -5.73 10.96
N ILE A 152 3.99 -6.33 11.89
CA ILE A 152 2.94 -7.32 11.58
C ILE A 152 1.82 -6.68 10.76
N ARG A 153 1.34 -5.48 11.14
CA ARG A 153 0.28 -4.78 10.40
C ARG A 153 0.68 -4.47 8.96
N GLU A 154 1.89 -3.95 8.77
CA GLU A 154 2.43 -3.63 7.44
C GLU A 154 2.60 -4.90 6.60
N TYR A 155 3.13 -5.98 7.17
CA TYR A 155 3.23 -7.27 6.51
C TYR A 155 1.88 -7.81 6.04
N LEU A 156 0.91 -7.91 6.96
CA LEU A 156 -0.42 -8.43 6.64
C LEU A 156 -1.15 -7.56 5.61
N CYS A 157 -1.03 -6.23 5.70
CA CYS A 157 -1.76 -5.34 4.81
C CYS A 157 -1.16 -5.28 3.41
N SER A 158 0.17 -5.31 3.31
CA SER A 158 0.88 -5.41 2.03
C SER A 158 0.39 -6.63 1.24
N GLU A 159 0.37 -7.79 1.88
CA GLU A 159 -0.04 -9.03 1.20
C GLU A 159 -1.57 -9.08 0.98
N ALA A 160 -2.39 -8.61 1.92
CA ALA A 160 -3.83 -8.51 1.72
C ALA A 160 -4.21 -7.63 0.53
N MET A 161 -3.56 -6.46 0.39
CA MET A 161 -3.80 -5.56 -0.75
C MET A 161 -3.39 -6.22 -2.07
N HIS A 162 -2.26 -6.94 -2.09
CA HIS A 162 -1.84 -7.69 -3.26
C HIS A 162 -2.88 -8.75 -3.68
N HIS A 163 -3.39 -9.54 -2.73
CA HIS A 163 -4.38 -10.57 -3.02
C HIS A 163 -5.79 -10.04 -3.32
N LEU A 164 -6.08 -8.80 -2.95
CA LEU A 164 -7.24 -8.05 -3.44
C LEU A 164 -7.05 -7.53 -4.88
N GLY A 165 -5.85 -7.69 -5.46
CA GLY A 165 -5.51 -7.21 -6.79
C GLY A 165 -5.11 -5.73 -6.82
N ILE A 166 -4.86 -5.11 -5.66
CA ILE A 166 -4.55 -3.68 -5.56
C ILE A 166 -3.03 -3.46 -5.61
N PRO A 167 -2.53 -2.53 -6.46
CA PRO A 167 -1.11 -2.21 -6.52
C PRO A 167 -0.55 -1.80 -5.15
N THR A 168 0.54 -2.43 -4.74
CA THR A 168 1.13 -2.25 -3.41
C THR A 168 2.59 -2.68 -3.34
N THR A 169 3.34 -2.11 -2.39
CA THR A 169 4.57 -2.72 -1.90
C THR A 169 4.29 -4.08 -1.26
N ARG A 170 5.14 -5.06 -1.50
CA ARG A 170 5.06 -6.41 -0.95
C ARG A 170 5.84 -6.52 0.35
N ALA A 171 5.54 -7.54 1.15
CA ALA A 171 6.28 -7.81 2.39
C ALA A 171 6.79 -9.25 2.41
N LEU A 172 8.11 -9.42 2.41
CA LEU A 172 8.74 -10.74 2.41
C LEU A 172 8.64 -11.41 3.78
N CYS A 173 9.04 -10.70 4.83
CA CYS A 173 9.07 -11.27 6.17
C CYS A 173 9.01 -10.20 7.27
N VAL A 174 8.68 -10.66 8.48
CA VAL A 174 8.83 -9.92 9.73
C VAL A 174 9.80 -10.66 10.62
N ILE A 175 10.87 -9.98 11.04
CA ILE A 175 11.85 -10.48 12.01
C ILE A 175 11.68 -9.73 13.32
N GLY A 176 11.41 -10.45 14.40
CA GLY A 176 11.28 -9.90 15.76
C GLY A 176 12.57 -10.02 16.57
N SER A 177 12.68 -9.22 17.63
CA SER A 177 13.73 -9.30 18.65
C SER A 177 13.18 -8.86 20.00
N ASP A 178 13.65 -9.48 21.09
CA ASP A 178 13.28 -9.08 22.46
C ASP A 178 13.91 -7.77 22.93
N GLN A 179 14.62 -7.06 22.05
CA GLN A 179 15.13 -5.74 22.34
C GLN A 179 13.98 -4.76 22.64
N PRO A 180 13.97 -4.12 23.83
CA PRO A 180 12.90 -3.20 24.21
C PRO A 180 12.97 -1.90 23.41
N VAL A 181 11.80 -1.41 22.98
CA VAL A 181 11.60 -0.16 22.26
C VAL A 181 10.48 0.62 22.95
N ARG A 182 10.74 1.88 23.29
CA ARG A 182 9.77 2.72 24.00
C ARG A 182 8.83 3.39 22.98
N ARG A 183 7.52 3.20 23.16
CA ARG A 183 6.45 3.99 22.54
C ARG A 183 5.50 4.48 23.63
N GLU A 184 4.20 4.47 23.41
CA GLU A 184 3.20 4.71 24.45
C GLU A 184 3.35 3.69 25.59
N GLU A 185 3.67 2.44 25.24
CA GLU A 185 4.07 1.36 26.14
C GLU A 185 5.49 0.86 25.83
N MET A 186 6.00 -0.08 26.64
CA MET A 186 7.22 -0.79 26.26
C MET A 186 6.87 -1.91 25.27
N GLU A 187 7.46 -1.87 24.08
CA GLU A 187 7.24 -2.84 23.03
C GLU A 187 8.57 -3.54 22.66
N THR A 188 8.50 -4.53 21.78
CA THR A 188 9.66 -5.24 21.24
C THR A 188 10.00 -4.77 19.83
N ALA A 189 11.29 -4.72 19.51
CA ALA A 189 11.77 -4.35 18.19
C ALA A 189 11.38 -5.39 17.14
N ALA A 190 11.09 -4.91 15.93
CA ALA A 190 10.95 -5.75 14.76
C ALA A 190 11.46 -5.04 13.50
N VAL A 191 11.75 -5.84 12.48
CA VAL A 191 12.10 -5.40 11.14
C VAL A 191 11.14 -6.06 10.16
N VAL A 192 10.52 -5.27 9.29
CA VAL A 192 9.77 -5.78 8.13
C VAL A 192 10.59 -5.58 6.86
N THR A 193 10.73 -6.64 6.07
CA THR A 193 11.40 -6.59 4.76
C THR A 193 10.38 -6.27 3.69
N ARG A 194 10.42 -5.05 3.18
CA ARG A 194 9.56 -4.54 2.10
C ARG A 194 10.20 -4.86 0.76
N VAL A 195 9.37 -5.14 -0.23
CA VAL A 195 9.78 -5.48 -1.60
C VAL A 195 8.93 -4.66 -2.57
N ALA A 196 9.56 -3.95 -3.51
CA ALA A 196 8.84 -3.15 -4.50
C ALA A 196 9.66 -3.00 -5.78
N PRO A 197 9.03 -2.75 -6.95
CA PRO A 197 9.77 -2.34 -8.15
C PRO A 197 10.58 -1.06 -7.93
N SER A 198 10.05 -0.14 -7.10
CA SER A 198 10.76 1.03 -6.61
C SER A 198 10.13 1.61 -5.34
N PHE A 199 10.95 2.29 -4.54
CA PHE A 199 10.52 3.12 -3.40
C PHE A 199 10.55 4.64 -3.69
N VAL A 200 10.69 5.05 -4.96
CA VAL A 200 10.59 6.47 -5.34
C VAL A 200 9.17 7.00 -5.07
N ARG A 201 9.12 8.23 -4.54
CA ARG A 201 7.92 8.91 -4.01
C ARG A 201 7.79 10.28 -4.66
N PHE A 202 6.61 10.89 -4.61
CA PHE A 202 6.45 12.29 -5.03
C PHE A 202 7.39 13.22 -4.24
N GLY A 203 7.54 12.95 -2.95
CA GLY A 203 8.47 13.64 -2.05
C GLY A 203 9.96 13.65 -2.48
N HIS A 204 10.40 12.71 -3.33
CA HIS A 204 11.76 12.74 -3.89
C HIS A 204 11.91 13.87 -4.91
N PHE A 205 10.91 14.08 -5.77
CA PHE A 205 10.91 15.18 -6.75
C PHE A 205 10.81 16.53 -6.04
N GLU A 206 9.91 16.63 -5.07
CA GLU A 206 9.76 17.85 -4.25
C GLU A 206 11.05 18.20 -3.51
N HIS A 207 11.81 17.19 -3.04
CA HIS A 207 13.10 17.43 -2.38
C HIS A 207 14.06 18.20 -3.29
N PHE A 208 14.32 17.71 -4.51
CA PHE A 208 15.29 18.36 -5.38
C PHE A 208 14.76 19.68 -5.97
N TYR A 209 13.46 19.77 -6.22
CA TYR A 209 12.81 21.03 -6.60
C TYR A 209 12.99 22.12 -5.52
N SER A 210 12.64 21.82 -4.27
CA SER A 210 12.70 22.79 -3.17
C SER A 210 14.12 23.23 -2.78
N ASN A 211 15.14 22.52 -3.23
CA ASN A 211 16.56 22.83 -2.98
C ASN A 211 17.26 23.39 -4.24
N ASP A 212 16.51 23.78 -5.28
CA ASP A 212 17.05 24.31 -6.54
C ASP A 212 18.07 23.37 -7.23
N ARG A 213 17.91 22.06 -7.05
CA ARG A 213 18.80 21.02 -7.60
C ARG A 213 18.22 20.40 -8.86
N VAL A 214 18.10 21.21 -9.92
CA VAL A 214 17.50 20.80 -11.20
C VAL A 214 18.25 19.64 -11.86
N ASP A 215 19.58 19.58 -11.69
CA ASP A 215 20.42 18.47 -12.18
C ASP A 215 20.04 17.12 -11.56
N ALA A 216 19.83 17.10 -10.25
CA ALA A 216 19.44 15.90 -9.51
C ALA A 216 17.96 15.56 -9.76
N LEU A 217 17.09 16.57 -9.89
CA LEU A 217 15.69 16.40 -10.26
C LEU A 217 15.57 15.72 -11.63
N GLN A 218 16.32 16.19 -12.63
CA GLN A 218 16.38 15.59 -13.96
C GLN A 218 16.88 14.15 -13.89
N SER A 219 17.99 13.90 -13.19
CA SER A 219 18.56 12.56 -13.06
C SER A 219 17.57 11.56 -12.44
N LEU A 220 16.76 12.00 -11.46
CA LEU A 220 15.69 11.17 -10.87
C LEU A 220 14.57 10.92 -11.87
N ALA A 221 14.10 11.95 -12.58
CA ALA A 221 13.02 11.83 -13.55
C ALA A 221 13.43 10.90 -14.70
N ASP A 222 14.65 11.09 -15.23
CA ASP A 222 15.25 10.22 -16.23
C ASP A 222 15.26 8.78 -15.72
N HIS A 223 15.85 8.50 -14.54
CA HIS A 223 15.87 7.16 -13.94
C HIS A 223 14.48 6.50 -13.90
N VAL A 224 13.44 7.24 -13.47
CA VAL A 224 12.07 6.71 -13.42
C VAL A 224 11.53 6.41 -14.82
N ILE A 225 11.74 7.32 -15.78
CA ILE A 225 11.33 7.14 -17.18
C ILE A 225 12.06 5.94 -17.80
N GLU A 226 13.39 5.87 -17.71
CA GLU A 226 14.15 4.79 -18.35
C GLU A 226 13.75 3.41 -17.83
N ARG A 227 13.48 3.32 -16.53
CA ARG A 227 13.28 2.05 -15.85
C ARG A 227 11.83 1.58 -15.86
N PHE A 228 10.88 2.48 -15.72
CA PHE A 228 9.47 2.13 -15.46
C PHE A 228 8.51 2.62 -16.54
N TYR A 229 8.86 3.70 -17.25
CA TYR A 229 8.00 4.30 -18.29
C TYR A 229 8.79 4.64 -19.56
N PRO A 230 9.49 3.67 -20.18
CA PRO A 230 10.39 3.95 -21.30
C PRO A 230 9.66 4.56 -22.51
N HIS A 231 8.36 4.29 -22.66
CA HIS A 231 7.52 4.89 -23.69
C HIS A 231 7.37 6.40 -23.55
N CYS A 232 7.55 6.98 -22.35
CA CYS A 232 7.51 8.43 -22.16
C CYS A 232 8.63 9.15 -22.94
N LYS A 233 9.74 8.47 -23.25
CA LYS A 233 10.85 9.05 -24.04
C LYS A 233 10.44 9.41 -25.48
N GLU A 234 9.38 8.78 -25.99
CA GLU A 234 8.89 8.99 -27.34
C GLU A 234 7.91 10.16 -27.43
N ALA A 235 7.48 10.72 -26.30
CA ALA A 235 6.59 11.87 -26.25
C ALA A 235 7.33 13.19 -26.53
N ASP A 236 6.61 14.20 -27.02
CA ASP A 236 7.14 15.54 -27.26
C ASP A 236 7.74 16.17 -25.99
N ASP A 237 7.13 15.89 -24.83
CA ASP A 237 7.65 16.23 -23.50
C ASP A 237 7.65 14.98 -22.60
N PRO A 238 8.80 14.31 -22.42
CA PRO A 238 8.90 13.08 -21.63
C PRO A 238 8.52 13.24 -20.16
N TYR A 239 8.76 14.42 -19.58
CA TYR A 239 8.49 14.68 -18.17
C TYR A 239 7.01 15.00 -17.94
N LEU A 240 6.35 15.65 -18.90
CA LEU A 240 4.90 15.80 -18.90
C LEU A 240 4.21 14.44 -19.07
N ALA A 241 4.75 13.56 -19.91
CA ALA A 241 4.27 12.18 -20.05
C ALA A 241 4.46 11.38 -18.74
N LEU A 242 5.59 11.54 -18.03
CA LEU A 242 5.78 10.97 -16.69
C LEU A 242 4.73 11.46 -15.69
N LEU A 243 4.42 12.76 -15.67
CA LEU A 243 3.36 13.31 -14.82
C LEU A 243 2.01 12.65 -15.16
N ASN A 244 1.70 12.45 -16.44
CA ASN A 244 0.48 11.79 -16.88
C ASN A 244 0.39 10.33 -16.37
N GLU A 245 1.48 9.56 -16.44
CA GLU A 245 1.53 8.19 -15.88
C GLU A 245 1.25 8.19 -14.36
N ALA A 246 1.83 9.14 -13.62
CA ALA A 246 1.57 9.28 -12.19
C ALA A 246 0.11 9.64 -11.90
N VAL A 247 -0.50 10.52 -12.71
CA VAL A 247 -1.93 10.90 -12.60
C VAL A 247 -2.83 9.68 -12.83
N LEU A 248 -2.62 8.95 -13.92
CA LEU A 248 -3.48 7.81 -14.29
C LEU A 248 -3.36 6.65 -13.29
N SER A 249 -2.14 6.27 -12.92
CA SER A 249 -1.89 5.19 -11.96
C SER A 249 -2.43 5.52 -10.56
N THR A 250 -2.29 6.77 -10.11
CA THR A 250 -2.85 7.24 -8.84
C THR A 250 -4.38 7.24 -8.88
N ALA A 251 -5.00 7.69 -9.98
CA ALA A 251 -6.45 7.65 -10.13
C ALA A 251 -7.00 6.22 -10.04
N ASP A 252 -6.36 5.26 -10.73
CA ASP A 252 -6.74 3.84 -10.69
C ASP A 252 -6.55 3.22 -9.30
N LEU A 253 -5.47 3.58 -8.59
CA LEU A 253 -5.22 3.14 -7.22
C LEU A 253 -6.33 3.62 -6.27
N LEU A 254 -6.69 4.91 -6.37
CA LEU A 254 -7.70 5.51 -5.51
C LEU A 254 -9.08 4.93 -5.77
N ALA A 255 -9.43 4.66 -7.04
CA ALA A 255 -10.68 3.98 -7.38
C ALA A 255 -10.77 2.61 -6.70
N GLN A 256 -9.66 1.87 -6.66
CA GLN A 256 -9.60 0.57 -5.97
C GLN A 256 -9.71 0.70 -4.46
N TRP A 257 -9.02 1.67 -3.84
CA TRP A 257 -9.14 1.91 -2.39
C TRP A 257 -10.58 2.23 -1.98
N GLN A 258 -11.26 3.11 -2.74
CA GLN A 258 -12.67 3.40 -2.52
C GLN A 258 -13.54 2.15 -2.77
N ALA A 259 -13.19 1.31 -3.75
CA ALA A 259 -13.98 0.12 -4.05
C ALA A 259 -13.97 -0.96 -2.96
N VAL A 260 -12.88 -1.07 -2.19
CA VAL A 260 -12.73 -2.04 -1.11
C VAL A 260 -12.88 -1.44 0.28
N GLY A 261 -13.18 -0.14 0.39
CA GLY A 261 -13.32 0.52 1.69
C GLY A 261 -12.00 0.67 2.44
N PHE A 262 -10.86 0.82 1.75
CA PHE A 262 -9.56 1.03 2.37
C PHE A 262 -9.33 2.52 2.68
N CYS A 263 -8.87 2.81 3.91
CA CYS A 263 -8.48 4.13 4.36
C CYS A 263 -7.02 4.14 4.81
N HIS A 264 -6.16 4.88 4.11
CA HIS A 264 -4.71 4.89 4.32
C HIS A 264 -4.28 5.65 5.59
N GLY A 265 -4.94 6.78 5.88
CA GLY A 265 -4.74 7.58 7.09
C GLY A 265 -3.53 8.54 7.10
N VAL A 266 -2.59 8.44 6.15
CA VAL A 266 -1.39 9.32 6.07
C VAL A 266 -0.97 9.54 4.62
N MET A 267 -1.82 10.18 3.83
CA MET A 267 -1.54 10.46 2.40
C MET A 267 -0.71 11.75 2.24
N ASN A 268 0.41 11.83 2.95
CA ASN A 268 1.42 12.86 2.71
C ASN A 268 2.08 12.61 1.34
N THR A 269 2.67 13.63 0.73
CA THR A 269 3.32 13.46 -0.59
C THR A 269 4.54 12.54 -0.54
N ASP A 270 5.20 12.40 0.61
CA ASP A 270 6.23 11.39 0.83
C ASP A 270 5.69 9.95 0.90
N ASN A 271 4.38 9.75 1.09
CA ASN A 271 3.73 8.44 1.04
C ASN A 271 2.97 8.18 -0.27
N MET A 272 3.24 8.97 -1.31
CA MET A 272 2.71 8.73 -2.65
C MET A 272 3.80 8.13 -3.53
N SER A 273 3.62 6.87 -3.94
CA SER A 273 4.55 6.21 -4.88
C SER A 273 4.46 6.84 -6.27
N ILE A 274 5.61 7.04 -6.93
CA ILE A 274 5.63 7.49 -8.33
C ILE A 274 5.01 6.46 -9.29
N LEU A 275 4.91 5.19 -8.86
CA LEU A 275 4.39 4.07 -9.63
C LEU A 275 2.92 3.74 -9.33
N GLY A 276 2.23 4.55 -8.52
CA GLY A 276 0.85 4.28 -8.13
C GLY A 276 0.69 3.03 -7.24
N LEU A 277 1.67 2.76 -6.38
CA LEU A 277 1.59 1.68 -5.38
C LEU A 277 1.07 2.19 -4.03
N THR A 278 0.26 1.38 -3.35
CA THR A 278 0.04 1.54 -1.90
C THR A 278 1.36 1.36 -1.17
N ILE A 279 1.75 2.32 -0.32
CA ILE A 279 3.07 2.35 0.31
C ILE A 279 2.99 2.94 1.72
N ASP A 280 3.82 2.43 2.64
CA ASP A 280 3.93 2.92 4.03
C ASP A 280 2.66 2.78 4.87
N TYR A 281 2.33 1.52 5.14
CA TYR A 281 1.26 1.12 6.04
C TYR A 281 1.53 1.53 7.49
N GLY A 282 0.85 2.58 7.96
CA GLY A 282 0.83 3.01 9.35
C GLY A 282 -0.55 2.84 9.97
N PRO A 283 -1.28 3.94 10.24
CA PRO A 283 -2.61 3.91 10.82
C PRO A 283 -3.69 3.72 9.76
N PHE A 284 -3.56 2.68 8.94
CA PHE A 284 -4.59 2.34 7.95
C PHE A 284 -5.77 1.63 8.62
N GLY A 285 -6.90 1.56 7.91
CA GLY A 285 -8.03 0.72 8.28
C GLY A 285 -8.88 0.37 7.06
N PHE A 286 -9.42 -0.85 7.03
CA PHE A 286 -10.55 -1.17 6.17
C PHE A 286 -11.85 -0.80 6.90
N LEU A 287 -12.85 -0.33 6.16
CA LEU A 287 -14.17 -0.05 6.71
C LEU A 287 -14.81 -1.34 7.20
N ASP A 288 -15.18 -1.37 8.48
CA ASP A 288 -16.16 -2.31 9.02
C ASP A 288 -17.56 -1.77 8.67
N GLY A 289 -18.27 -1.16 9.63
CA GLY A 289 -19.49 -0.40 9.36
C GLY A 289 -19.20 0.83 8.50
N PHE A 290 -20.01 1.06 7.46
CA PHE A 290 -19.77 2.16 6.53
C PHE A 290 -19.86 3.53 7.21
N ASP A 291 -18.77 4.29 7.08
CA ASP A 291 -18.70 5.70 7.41
C ASP A 291 -17.86 6.45 6.38
N ALA A 292 -18.52 7.25 5.55
CA ALA A 292 -17.85 8.11 4.58
C ALA A 292 -16.84 9.06 5.26
N SER A 293 -17.09 9.44 6.51
CA SER A 293 -16.20 10.31 7.29
C SER A 293 -15.24 9.53 8.20
N TYR A 294 -15.05 8.22 7.99
CA TYR A 294 -14.14 7.40 8.78
C TYR A 294 -12.71 7.96 8.75
N ILE A 295 -12.16 8.20 9.94
CA ILE A 295 -10.76 8.61 10.16
C ILE A 295 -10.06 7.45 10.86
N CYS A 296 -9.19 6.74 10.14
CA CYS A 296 -8.42 5.63 10.71
C CYS A 296 -7.21 6.10 11.54
N ASN A 297 -6.73 7.31 11.30
CA ASN A 297 -5.60 7.89 12.00
C ASN A 297 -6.04 8.79 13.15
N HIS A 298 -5.86 8.34 14.39
CA HIS A 298 -6.17 9.11 15.59
C HIS A 298 -5.44 10.48 15.67
N SER A 299 -4.32 10.66 14.97
CA SER A 299 -3.60 11.95 14.89
C SER A 299 -4.22 12.92 13.86
N ASP A 300 -5.11 12.46 12.98
CA ASP A 300 -5.80 13.27 11.98
C ASP A 300 -7.09 13.90 12.56
N SER A 301 -6.92 14.83 13.49
CA SER A 301 -8.04 15.47 14.19
C SER A 301 -8.97 16.30 13.28
N GLN A 302 -8.52 16.65 12.08
CA GLN A 302 -9.29 17.42 11.09
C GLN A 302 -9.95 16.54 10.02
N GLY A 303 -9.66 15.23 10.01
CA GLY A 303 -10.15 14.31 8.99
C GLY A 303 -9.65 14.62 7.59
N ARG A 304 -8.42 15.15 7.47
CA ARG A 304 -7.79 15.45 6.17
C ARG A 304 -7.71 14.18 5.31
N TYR A 305 -7.40 13.05 5.92
CA TYR A 305 -7.22 11.76 5.28
C TYR A 305 -8.40 10.81 5.55
N ALA A 306 -9.57 11.34 5.91
CA ALA A 306 -10.79 10.56 6.04
C ALA A 306 -11.11 9.81 4.73
N TYR A 307 -11.83 8.69 4.82
CA TYR A 307 -12.11 7.79 3.70
C TYR A 307 -12.61 8.52 2.43
N ARG A 308 -13.62 9.39 2.54
CA ARG A 308 -14.16 10.18 1.42
C ARG A 308 -13.20 11.23 0.86
N MET A 309 -12.22 11.66 1.65
CA MET A 309 -11.29 12.73 1.28
C MET A 309 -10.12 12.22 0.42
N GLN A 310 -9.84 10.91 0.46
CA GLN A 310 -8.67 10.32 -0.20
C GLN A 310 -8.54 10.68 -1.69
N PRO A 311 -9.60 10.67 -2.53
CA PRO A 311 -9.48 11.09 -3.93
C PRO A 311 -9.08 12.56 -4.09
N GLN A 312 -9.67 13.45 -3.30
CA GLN A 312 -9.35 14.89 -3.34
C GLN A 312 -7.91 15.16 -2.87
N ILE A 313 -7.47 14.44 -1.83
CA ILE A 313 -6.09 14.54 -1.34
C ILE A 313 -5.09 14.00 -2.36
N ALA A 314 -5.40 12.89 -3.03
CA ALA A 314 -4.54 12.35 -4.10
C ALA A 314 -4.39 13.36 -5.24
N TYR A 315 -5.49 14.02 -5.65
CA TYR A 315 -5.45 15.09 -6.63
C TYR A 315 -4.56 16.26 -6.18
N TRP A 316 -4.67 16.67 -4.92
CA TRP A 316 -3.79 17.71 -4.35
C TRP A 316 -2.31 17.27 -4.32
N ASN A 317 -2.02 16.02 -3.99
CA ASN A 317 -0.66 15.49 -4.01
C ASN A 317 -0.07 15.45 -5.43
N LEU A 318 -0.88 15.15 -6.46
CA LEU A 318 -0.47 15.23 -7.86
C LEU A 318 -0.15 16.67 -8.29
N PHE A 319 -0.88 17.66 -7.76
CA PHE A 319 -0.53 19.07 -7.97
C PHE A 319 0.83 19.43 -7.36
N CYS A 320 1.16 18.88 -6.18
CA CYS A 320 2.51 19.04 -5.59
C CYS A 320 3.60 18.37 -6.45
N LEU A 321 3.34 17.18 -7.00
CA LEU A 321 4.26 16.53 -7.94
C LEU A 321 4.46 17.37 -9.21
N ALA A 322 3.37 17.89 -9.80
CA ALA A 322 3.43 18.74 -10.99
C ALA A 322 4.29 20.00 -10.76
N GLN A 323 4.15 20.64 -9.58
CA GLN A 323 5.04 21.74 -9.20
C GLN A 323 6.50 21.29 -9.09
N GLY A 324 6.75 20.13 -8.47
CA GLY A 324 8.08 19.55 -8.34
C GLY A 324 8.77 19.25 -9.68
N LEU A 325 8.00 18.98 -10.73
CA LEU A 325 8.50 18.71 -12.08
C LEU A 325 8.63 19.95 -12.97
N LEU A 326 8.04 21.09 -12.57
CA LEU A 326 7.90 22.27 -13.42
C LEU A 326 9.22 22.76 -14.08
N PRO A 327 10.40 22.73 -13.42
CA PRO A 327 11.65 23.12 -14.07
C PRO A 327 12.07 22.25 -15.27
N LEU A 328 11.55 21.02 -15.35
CA LEU A 328 11.86 20.08 -16.42
C LEU A 328 10.90 20.20 -17.61
N LEU A 329 9.68 20.71 -17.39
CA LEU A 329 8.62 20.74 -18.39
C LEU A 329 8.84 21.82 -19.47
N GLY A 330 8.19 21.63 -20.62
CA GLY A 330 8.04 22.64 -21.65
C GLY A 330 9.28 22.93 -22.49
N GLN A 331 10.25 22.01 -22.54
CA GLN A 331 11.52 22.19 -23.27
C GLN A 331 11.31 22.38 -24.78
N GLN A 332 10.19 21.90 -25.31
CA GLN A 332 9.76 22.06 -26.69
C GLN A 332 9.25 23.47 -27.02
N HIS A 333 8.89 24.26 -26.01
CA HIS A 333 8.36 25.62 -26.19
C HIS A 333 9.49 26.64 -26.23
N ASP A 334 9.24 27.77 -26.91
CA ASP A 334 10.17 28.90 -26.88
C ASP A 334 10.37 29.42 -25.45
N GLU A 335 11.62 29.73 -25.08
CA GLU A 335 12.00 30.15 -23.71
C GLU A 335 11.16 31.33 -23.18
N SER A 336 10.73 32.26 -24.06
CA SER A 336 9.91 33.41 -23.67
C SER A 336 8.51 33.08 -23.17
N VAL A 337 7.98 31.90 -23.52
CA VAL A 337 6.63 31.45 -23.13
C VAL A 337 6.63 30.12 -22.38
N ARG A 338 7.79 29.47 -22.28
CA ARG A 338 7.96 28.13 -21.70
C ARG A 338 7.31 27.99 -20.33
N GLY A 339 7.52 28.95 -19.42
CA GLY A 339 6.96 28.88 -18.07
C GLY A 339 5.43 28.85 -18.05
N GLU A 340 4.78 29.74 -18.80
CA GLU A 340 3.31 29.80 -18.89
C GLU A 340 2.74 28.57 -19.60
N ALA A 341 3.40 28.11 -20.67
CA ALA A 341 3.00 26.92 -21.41
C ALA A 341 3.13 25.65 -20.56
N ALA A 342 4.24 25.47 -19.84
CA ALA A 342 4.46 24.34 -18.94
C ALA A 342 3.39 24.25 -17.83
N VAL A 343 3.02 25.38 -17.23
CA VAL A 343 1.93 25.41 -16.22
C VAL A 343 0.61 25.00 -16.84
N LYS A 344 0.27 25.54 -18.01
CA LYS A 344 -0.97 25.21 -18.73
C LYS A 344 -1.02 23.73 -19.11
N ASP A 345 0.07 23.18 -19.63
CA ASP A 345 0.17 21.79 -20.05
C ASP A 345 0.05 20.84 -18.85
N ALA A 346 0.75 21.14 -17.74
CA ALA A 346 0.65 20.39 -16.49
C ALA A 346 -0.78 20.42 -15.91
N GLN A 347 -1.45 21.58 -15.93
CA GLN A 347 -2.86 21.68 -15.54
C GLN A 347 -3.77 20.82 -16.42
N GLY A 348 -3.52 20.79 -17.74
CA GLY A 348 -4.25 19.94 -18.67
C GLY A 348 -4.10 18.45 -18.34
N VAL A 349 -2.88 18.00 -18.02
CA VAL A 349 -2.62 16.62 -17.59
C VAL A 349 -3.31 16.29 -16.27
N LEU A 350 -3.28 17.20 -15.28
CA LEU A 350 -3.91 16.99 -13.98
C LEU A 350 -5.42 16.74 -14.11
N GLU A 351 -6.13 17.46 -14.99
CA GLU A 351 -7.58 17.24 -15.19
C GLU A 351 -7.92 15.80 -15.62
N GLY A 352 -6.98 15.09 -16.27
CA GLY A 352 -7.08 13.67 -16.59
C GLY A 352 -7.30 12.76 -15.37
N PHE A 353 -7.00 13.21 -14.15
CA PHE A 353 -7.35 12.49 -12.92
C PHE A 353 -8.85 12.25 -12.84
N LYS A 354 -9.68 13.26 -13.09
CA LYS A 354 -11.15 13.16 -12.97
C LYS A 354 -11.71 12.24 -14.06
N ASP A 355 -11.19 12.40 -15.27
CA ASP A 355 -11.57 11.60 -16.43
C ASP A 355 -11.20 10.13 -16.27
N ARG A 356 -10.21 9.81 -15.42
CA ARG A 356 -9.82 8.44 -15.10
C ARG A 356 -10.51 7.88 -13.86
N PHE A 357 -10.51 8.62 -12.75
CA PHE A 357 -10.96 8.15 -11.43
C PHE A 357 -12.45 7.82 -11.41
N ALA A 358 -13.32 8.74 -11.84
CA ALA A 358 -14.77 8.55 -11.73
C ALA A 358 -15.25 7.34 -12.57
N PRO A 359 -14.89 7.23 -13.87
CA PRO A 359 -15.26 6.05 -14.66
C PRO A 359 -14.65 4.74 -14.13
N ALA A 360 -13.44 4.77 -13.55
CA ALA A 360 -12.85 3.60 -12.93
C ALA A 360 -13.63 3.14 -11.69
N LEU A 361 -14.01 4.06 -10.81
CA LEU A 361 -14.79 3.76 -9.61
C LEU A 361 -16.20 3.27 -9.98
N GLU A 362 -16.87 3.92 -10.92
CA GLU A 362 -18.19 3.49 -11.40
C GLU A 362 -18.16 2.07 -11.98
N ARG A 363 -17.15 1.76 -12.80
CA ARG A 363 -16.95 0.40 -13.32
C ARG A 363 -16.78 -0.63 -12.20
N LEU A 364 -15.97 -0.31 -11.19
CA LEU A 364 -15.78 -1.18 -10.03
C LEU A 364 -17.08 -1.36 -9.25
N MET A 365 -17.83 -0.28 -9.01
CA MET A 365 -19.11 -0.34 -8.29
C MET A 365 -20.18 -1.15 -9.04
N ARG A 366 -20.28 -0.98 -10.36
CA ARG A 366 -21.17 -1.82 -11.20
C ARG A 366 -20.81 -3.29 -11.10
N ALA A 367 -19.52 -3.63 -11.17
CA ALA A 367 -19.07 -5.02 -11.00
C ALA A 367 -19.42 -5.58 -9.60
N LYS A 368 -19.25 -4.77 -8.54
CA LYS A 368 -19.63 -5.15 -7.17
C LYS A 368 -21.14 -5.35 -7.00
N LEU A 369 -21.96 -4.69 -7.81
CA LEU A 369 -23.41 -4.87 -7.90
C LEU A 369 -23.84 -5.93 -8.94
N GLY A 370 -22.90 -6.60 -9.62
CA GLY A 370 -23.23 -7.59 -10.64
C GLY A 370 -23.93 -7.04 -11.89
N LEU A 371 -23.76 -5.74 -12.18
CA LEU A 371 -24.28 -5.08 -13.37
C LEU A 371 -23.24 -5.20 -14.51
N GLN A 372 -23.59 -5.85 -15.63
CA GLN A 372 -22.66 -6.02 -16.76
C GLN A 372 -22.74 -4.85 -17.73
N THR A 373 -23.94 -4.33 -17.95
CA THR A 373 -24.17 -3.21 -18.85
C THR A 373 -24.10 -1.89 -18.08
N GLU A 374 -23.57 -0.85 -18.73
CA GLU A 374 -23.62 0.50 -18.19
C GLU A 374 -24.92 1.17 -18.60
N ARG A 375 -25.66 1.72 -17.64
CA ARG A 375 -26.89 2.48 -17.90
C ARG A 375 -26.94 3.79 -17.11
N PRO A 376 -27.64 4.82 -17.66
CA PRO A 376 -27.93 6.03 -16.90
C PRO A 376 -28.65 5.71 -15.58
N GLY A 377 -28.15 6.25 -14.47
CA GLY A 377 -28.71 6.06 -13.13
C GLY A 377 -28.08 4.94 -12.30
N ASP A 378 -27.13 4.17 -12.85
CA ASP A 378 -26.36 3.18 -12.09
C ASP A 378 -25.56 3.85 -10.94
N ASP A 379 -25.02 5.05 -11.18
CA ASP A 379 -24.34 5.89 -10.20
C ASP A 379 -25.30 6.31 -9.07
N ALA A 380 -26.51 6.74 -9.41
CA ALA A 380 -27.54 7.12 -8.45
C ALA A 380 -28.00 5.92 -7.60
N LEU A 381 -28.04 4.71 -8.18
CA LEU A 381 -28.35 3.49 -7.46
C LEU A 381 -27.26 3.15 -6.42
N VAL A 382 -25.98 3.26 -6.80
CA VAL A 382 -24.84 3.08 -5.89
C VAL A 382 -24.84 4.12 -4.78
N ASN A 383 -25.08 5.40 -5.10
CA ASN A 383 -25.10 6.47 -4.11
C ASN A 383 -26.22 6.26 -3.07
N ARG A 384 -27.42 5.86 -3.50
CA ARG A 384 -28.51 5.51 -2.57
C ARG A 384 -28.15 4.32 -1.68
N LEU A 385 -27.41 3.32 -2.18
CA LEU A 385 -26.91 2.23 -1.33
C LEU A 385 -26.00 2.78 -0.23
N PHE A 386 -25.04 3.64 -0.59
CA PHE A 386 -24.14 4.24 0.39
C PHE A 386 -24.87 5.12 1.42
N GLU A 387 -25.91 5.86 1.02
CA GLU A 387 -26.75 6.62 1.94
C GLU A 387 -27.44 5.71 2.97
N VAL A 388 -28.05 4.60 2.50
CA VAL A 388 -28.69 3.62 3.38
C VAL A 388 -27.65 2.94 4.28
N MET A 389 -26.48 2.58 3.75
CA MET A 389 -25.38 2.00 4.55
C MET A 389 -24.87 2.98 5.62
N GLN A 390 -24.70 4.25 5.28
CA GLN A 390 -24.22 5.30 6.19
C GLN A 390 -25.18 5.49 7.36
N ALA A 391 -26.49 5.58 7.06
CA ALA A 391 -27.54 5.73 8.07
C ALA A 391 -27.63 4.54 9.02
N ASN A 392 -27.25 3.35 8.56
CA ASN A 392 -27.37 2.10 9.30
C ASN A 392 -26.06 1.58 9.90
N ARG A 393 -24.91 2.17 9.53
CA ARG A 393 -23.57 1.61 9.79
C ARG A 393 -23.43 0.16 9.30
N ALA A 394 -24.07 -0.18 8.19
CA ALA A 394 -24.02 -1.52 7.62
C ALA A 394 -22.58 -1.89 7.23
N ASP A 395 -22.19 -3.14 7.44
CA ASP A 395 -20.83 -3.61 7.16
C ASP A 395 -20.50 -3.52 5.67
N PHE A 396 -19.46 -2.77 5.31
CA PHE A 396 -19.13 -2.47 3.92
C PHE A 396 -18.86 -3.73 3.11
N THR A 397 -17.99 -4.60 3.61
CA THR A 397 -17.56 -5.80 2.90
C THR A 397 -18.70 -6.80 2.77
N LEU A 398 -19.39 -7.09 3.88
CA LEU A 398 -20.46 -8.07 3.92
C LEU A 398 -21.70 -7.62 3.15
N THR A 399 -22.02 -6.31 3.10
CA THR A 399 -23.11 -5.83 2.25
C THR A 399 -22.87 -6.25 0.80
N PHE A 400 -21.71 -5.93 0.21
CA PHE A 400 -21.43 -6.32 -1.16
C PHE A 400 -21.30 -7.83 -1.35
N ARG A 401 -20.71 -8.56 -0.39
CA ARG A 401 -20.61 -10.02 -0.46
C ARG A 401 -21.99 -10.69 -0.41
N HIS A 402 -22.90 -10.20 0.41
CA HIS A 402 -24.24 -10.78 0.57
C HIS A 402 -25.21 -10.34 -0.53
N LEU A 403 -24.98 -9.19 -1.20
CA LEU A 403 -25.75 -8.80 -2.38
C LEU A 403 -25.68 -9.84 -3.51
N ALA A 404 -24.62 -10.65 -3.58
CA ALA A 404 -24.52 -11.76 -4.52
C ALA A 404 -25.62 -12.82 -4.34
N ARG A 405 -26.29 -12.87 -3.18
CA ARG A 405 -27.37 -13.81 -2.88
C ARG A 405 -28.76 -13.29 -3.21
N VAL A 406 -28.92 -11.99 -3.45
CA VAL A 406 -30.21 -11.38 -3.80
C VAL A 406 -30.72 -12.01 -5.09
N SER A 407 -31.99 -12.44 -5.10
CA SER A 407 -32.66 -12.98 -6.29
C SER A 407 -33.16 -11.86 -7.18
N LYS A 408 -33.04 -12.01 -8.51
CA LYS A 408 -33.60 -11.03 -9.46
C LYS A 408 -35.13 -11.13 -9.57
N HIS A 409 -35.73 -12.18 -9.03
CA HIS A 409 -37.15 -12.50 -9.20
C HIS A 409 -38.00 -12.23 -7.96
N ASP A 410 -37.42 -12.40 -6.77
CA ASP A 410 -38.13 -12.29 -5.49
C ASP A 410 -37.18 -11.96 -4.35
N ALA A 411 -37.72 -11.91 -3.12
CA ALA A 411 -36.97 -11.57 -1.91
C ALA A 411 -36.36 -12.80 -1.19
N SER A 412 -36.36 -13.99 -1.81
CA SER A 412 -35.91 -15.23 -1.14
C SER A 412 -34.45 -15.20 -0.70
N GLY A 413 -33.61 -14.40 -1.38
CA GLY A 413 -32.19 -14.25 -1.12
C GLY A 413 -31.79 -13.04 -0.28
N ASP A 414 -32.75 -12.23 0.17
CA ASP A 414 -32.47 -10.89 0.73
C ASP A 414 -32.00 -10.95 2.18
N ALA A 415 -32.41 -11.96 2.96
CA ALA A 415 -32.20 -12.02 4.40
C ALA A 415 -30.74 -11.77 4.85
N PRO A 416 -29.70 -12.41 4.25
CA PRO A 416 -28.32 -12.21 4.68
C PRO A 416 -27.82 -10.76 4.57
N VAL A 417 -28.19 -10.03 3.51
CA VAL A 417 -27.81 -8.63 3.34
C VAL A 417 -28.74 -7.71 4.12
N ARG A 418 -30.04 -7.99 4.14
CA ARG A 418 -31.07 -7.21 4.83
C ARG A 418 -30.84 -7.13 6.33
N ASP A 419 -30.35 -8.21 6.94
CA ASP A 419 -30.08 -8.27 8.38
C ASP A 419 -28.85 -7.44 8.82
N LEU A 420 -28.06 -6.90 7.87
CA LEU A 420 -27.01 -5.93 8.15
C LEU A 420 -27.53 -4.50 8.39
N PHE A 421 -28.82 -4.25 8.13
CA PHE A 421 -29.45 -2.93 8.24
C PHE A 421 -30.40 -2.88 9.44
N LEU A 422 -30.31 -1.81 10.23
CA LEU A 422 -31.20 -1.54 11.36
C LEU A 422 -32.59 -1.12 10.85
N ASP A 423 -32.62 -0.13 9.95
CA ASP A 423 -33.78 0.30 9.17
C ASP A 423 -33.92 -0.59 7.92
N ARG A 424 -34.47 -1.79 8.15
CA ARG A 424 -34.74 -2.76 7.08
C ARG A 424 -35.70 -2.20 6.02
N PRO A 425 -36.78 -1.46 6.35
CA PRO A 425 -37.62 -0.82 5.34
C PRO A 425 -36.87 0.08 4.36
N ALA A 426 -35.88 0.87 4.81
CA ALA A 426 -35.06 1.67 3.91
C ALA A 426 -34.24 0.81 2.92
N PHE A 427 -33.67 -0.30 3.40
CA PHE A 427 -33.00 -1.28 2.52
C PHE A 427 -34.00 -1.94 1.56
N ASP A 428 -35.20 -2.28 2.02
CA ASP A 428 -36.24 -2.93 1.22
C ASP A 428 -36.66 -2.06 0.02
N VAL A 429 -36.70 -0.73 0.19
CA VAL A 429 -36.92 0.19 -0.93
C VAL A 429 -35.78 0.10 -1.95
N TRP A 430 -34.53 0.21 -1.48
CA TRP A 430 -33.37 0.19 -2.37
C TRP A 430 -33.21 -1.15 -3.11
N VAL A 431 -33.41 -2.29 -2.43
CA VAL A 431 -33.21 -3.61 -3.05
C VAL A 431 -34.25 -3.91 -4.14
N ASN A 432 -35.45 -3.31 -4.04
CA ASN A 432 -36.46 -3.42 -5.09
C ASN A 432 -36.07 -2.64 -6.35
N ASP A 433 -35.52 -1.43 -6.21
CA ASP A 433 -34.95 -0.67 -7.34
C ASP A 433 -33.78 -1.42 -7.99
N TYR A 434 -32.88 -1.96 -7.15
CA TYR A 434 -31.76 -2.78 -7.60
C TYR A 434 -32.24 -4.03 -8.36
N ARG A 435 -33.26 -4.73 -7.85
CA ARG A 435 -33.86 -5.89 -8.52
C ARG A 435 -34.48 -5.52 -9.87
N ALA A 436 -35.16 -4.36 -9.95
CA ALA A 436 -35.68 -3.85 -11.22
C ALA A 436 -34.52 -3.61 -12.22
N ARG A 437 -33.43 -3.01 -11.77
CA ARG A 437 -32.23 -2.82 -12.60
C ARG A 437 -31.57 -4.14 -13.03
N LEU A 438 -31.52 -5.14 -12.15
CA LEU A 438 -31.02 -6.50 -12.45
C LEU A 438 -31.89 -7.22 -13.49
N SER A 439 -33.19 -6.92 -13.57
CA SER A 439 -34.08 -7.55 -14.55
C SER A 439 -33.74 -7.17 -16.00
N GLU A 440 -32.97 -6.10 -16.19
CA GLU A 440 -32.45 -5.66 -17.49
C GLU A 440 -31.12 -6.34 -17.87
N GLU A 441 -30.48 -7.06 -16.94
CA GLU A 441 -29.25 -7.79 -17.17
C GLU A 441 -29.52 -9.20 -17.71
N THR A 442 -28.57 -9.72 -18.49
CA THR A 442 -28.74 -11.02 -19.16
C THR A 442 -28.39 -12.22 -18.29
N LEU A 443 -27.48 -12.05 -17.32
CA LEU A 443 -27.07 -13.13 -16.42
C LEU A 443 -28.23 -13.62 -15.56
N ASP A 444 -28.23 -14.92 -15.29
CA ASP A 444 -29.02 -15.48 -14.21
C ASP A 444 -28.39 -15.21 -12.83
N ASP A 445 -29.10 -15.58 -11.76
CA ASP A 445 -28.67 -15.33 -10.39
C ASP A 445 -27.40 -16.11 -10.04
N ALA A 446 -27.22 -17.32 -10.57
CA ALA A 446 -26.07 -18.16 -10.26
C ALA A 446 -24.80 -17.63 -10.92
N GLU A 447 -24.87 -17.28 -12.20
CA GLU A 447 -23.77 -16.69 -12.95
C GLU A 447 -23.38 -15.32 -12.39
N ARG A 448 -24.38 -14.49 -12.03
CA ARG A 448 -24.15 -13.20 -11.37
C ARG A 448 -23.45 -13.38 -10.03
N ALA A 449 -23.89 -14.34 -9.20
CA ALA A 449 -23.27 -14.59 -7.90
C ALA A 449 -21.80 -14.98 -8.05
N ILE A 450 -21.45 -15.82 -9.04
CA ILE A 450 -20.05 -16.17 -9.34
C ILE A 450 -19.25 -14.93 -9.73
N ALA A 451 -19.78 -14.08 -10.61
CA ALA A 451 -19.11 -12.85 -11.05
C ALA A 451 -18.90 -11.86 -9.89
N MET A 452 -19.93 -11.64 -9.07
CA MET A 452 -19.86 -10.77 -7.89
C MET A 452 -18.88 -11.30 -6.86
N ASN A 453 -18.88 -12.59 -6.57
CA ASN A 453 -17.99 -13.19 -5.57
C ASN A 453 -16.51 -13.15 -5.95
N ARG A 454 -16.19 -12.99 -7.26
CA ARG A 454 -14.80 -12.76 -7.73
C ARG A 454 -14.28 -11.36 -7.47
N VAL A 455 -15.16 -10.38 -7.23
CA VAL A 455 -14.78 -8.97 -7.02
C VAL A 455 -15.20 -8.42 -5.66
N ASN A 456 -16.10 -9.11 -4.96
CA ASN A 456 -16.52 -8.80 -3.59
C ASN A 456 -15.80 -9.75 -2.63
N PRO A 457 -14.78 -9.28 -1.91
CA PRO A 457 -14.06 -10.14 -0.99
C PRO A 457 -14.99 -10.61 0.13
N LYS A 458 -14.78 -11.84 0.57
CA LYS A 458 -15.36 -12.37 1.81
C LYS A 458 -14.50 -11.98 3.02
N PHE A 459 -13.18 -11.92 2.83
CA PHE A 459 -12.22 -11.63 3.88
C PHE A 459 -11.43 -10.36 3.58
N ILE A 460 -11.30 -9.49 4.58
CA ILE A 460 -10.46 -8.29 4.57
C ILE A 460 -9.65 -8.23 5.86
N LEU A 461 -8.55 -7.48 5.87
CA LEU A 461 -7.74 -7.28 7.08
C LEU A 461 -8.42 -6.29 8.04
N ARG A 462 -9.46 -6.74 8.73
CA ARG A 462 -10.13 -5.96 9.77
C ARG A 462 -9.16 -5.66 10.90
N ASN A 463 -9.27 -4.49 11.51
CA ASN A 463 -8.34 -4.05 12.56
C ASN A 463 -8.30 -5.01 13.77
N HIS A 464 -9.46 -5.56 14.16
CA HIS A 464 -9.53 -6.50 15.29
C HIS A 464 -8.87 -7.86 15.01
N LEU A 465 -8.84 -8.31 13.75
CA LEU A 465 -8.14 -9.53 13.34
C LEU A 465 -6.62 -9.32 13.43
N ALA A 466 -6.14 -8.20 12.91
CA ALA A 466 -4.74 -7.81 13.04
C ALA A 466 -4.33 -7.70 14.52
N GLU A 467 -5.15 -7.04 15.35
CA GLU A 467 -4.89 -6.91 16.79
C GLU A 467 -4.86 -8.27 17.50
N THR A 468 -5.76 -9.19 17.15
CA THR A 468 -5.77 -10.54 17.72
C THR A 468 -4.47 -11.29 17.40
N ALA A 469 -4.00 -11.21 16.15
CA ALA A 469 -2.73 -11.79 15.74
C ALA A 469 -1.53 -11.14 16.47
N ILE A 470 -1.54 -9.81 16.64
CA ILE A 470 -0.49 -9.06 17.34
C ILE A 470 -0.42 -9.45 18.82
N ARG A 471 -1.57 -9.58 19.50
CA ARG A 471 -1.61 -9.98 20.92
C ARG A 471 -0.97 -11.35 21.14
N ARG A 472 -1.29 -12.33 20.28
CA ARG A 472 -0.66 -13.65 20.33
C ARG A 472 0.83 -13.60 19.99
N ALA A 473 1.21 -12.80 19.00
CA ALA A 473 2.62 -12.64 18.63
C ALA A 473 3.46 -12.01 19.76
N LYS A 474 2.89 -11.12 20.59
CA LYS A 474 3.54 -10.61 21.81
C LYS A 474 3.87 -11.73 22.81
N GLU A 475 3.08 -12.80 22.83
CA GLU A 475 3.30 -14.02 23.63
C GLU A 475 4.15 -15.08 22.91
N LYS A 476 4.75 -14.74 21.77
CA LYS A 476 5.54 -15.63 20.90
C LYS A 476 4.72 -16.74 20.23
N ASP A 477 3.40 -16.60 20.15
CA ASP A 477 2.54 -17.43 19.30
C ASP A 477 2.30 -16.71 17.97
N PHE A 478 3.00 -17.16 16.92
CA PHE A 478 2.88 -16.60 15.56
C PHE A 478 1.85 -17.32 14.69
N THR A 479 1.21 -18.38 15.20
CA THR A 479 0.29 -19.21 14.41
C THR A 479 -0.92 -18.43 13.90
N GLU A 480 -1.34 -17.38 14.61
CA GLU A 480 -2.45 -16.53 14.19
C GLU A 480 -2.03 -15.53 13.11
N VAL A 481 -0.77 -15.06 13.10
CA VAL A 481 -0.23 -14.25 11.99
C VAL A 481 -0.20 -15.08 10.71
N GLU A 482 0.31 -16.31 10.81
CA GLU A 482 0.37 -17.26 9.69
C GLU A 482 -1.02 -17.61 9.16
N ARG A 483 -1.97 -17.94 10.06
CA ARG A 483 -3.34 -18.28 9.69
C ARG A 483 -4.05 -17.11 9.03
N LEU A 484 -3.94 -15.91 9.60
CA LEU A 484 -4.56 -14.71 9.03
C LEU A 484 -3.98 -14.36 7.66
N ALA A 485 -2.65 -14.48 7.48
CA ALA A 485 -2.02 -14.31 6.17
C ALA A 485 -2.53 -15.35 5.15
N ALA A 486 -2.70 -16.61 5.56
CA ALA A 486 -3.22 -17.66 4.69
C ALA A 486 -4.68 -17.43 4.26
N VAL A 487 -5.52 -16.94 5.17
CA VAL A 487 -6.92 -16.56 4.86
C VAL A 487 -6.95 -15.42 3.83
N LEU A 488 -6.14 -14.38 4.05
CA LEU A 488 -6.08 -13.19 3.21
C LEU A 488 -5.42 -13.43 1.85
N ARG A 489 -4.79 -14.58 1.64
CA ARG A 489 -4.25 -15.02 0.33
C ARG A 489 -5.34 -15.33 -0.70
N ARG A 490 -6.53 -15.70 -0.24
CA ARG A 490 -7.69 -16.04 -1.07
C ARG A 490 -8.94 -15.27 -0.61
N PRO A 491 -8.93 -13.93 -0.66
CA PRO A 491 -9.93 -13.12 0.03
C PRO A 491 -11.33 -13.24 -0.59
N PHE A 492 -11.43 -13.70 -1.84
CA PHE A 492 -12.69 -13.87 -2.58
C PHE A 492 -13.30 -15.27 -2.45
N ASP A 493 -12.50 -16.26 -2.06
CA ASP A 493 -12.91 -17.66 -2.02
C ASP A 493 -13.76 -17.96 -0.79
N GLU A 494 -14.62 -18.97 -0.91
CA GLU A 494 -15.24 -19.59 0.26
C GLU A 494 -14.19 -20.44 1.00
N GLN A 495 -14.08 -20.24 2.31
CA GLN A 495 -13.18 -20.98 3.20
C GLN A 495 -13.98 -21.41 4.44
N PRO A 496 -14.76 -22.50 4.37
CA PRO A 496 -15.67 -22.90 5.47
C PRO A 496 -14.98 -23.09 6.83
N GLU A 497 -13.72 -23.53 6.81
CA GLU A 497 -12.85 -23.67 7.98
C GLU A 497 -12.46 -22.34 8.65
N HIS A 498 -12.70 -21.22 7.95
CA HIS A 498 -12.30 -19.86 8.35
C HIS A 498 -13.48 -18.89 8.40
N GLU A 499 -14.72 -19.37 8.53
CA GLU A 499 -15.93 -18.53 8.55
C GLU A 499 -15.87 -17.40 9.60
N ALA A 500 -15.23 -17.65 10.75
CA ALA A 500 -15.06 -16.66 11.81
C ALA A 500 -14.29 -15.40 11.37
N TYR A 501 -13.40 -15.50 10.37
CA TYR A 501 -12.67 -14.35 9.84
C TYR A 501 -13.52 -13.42 8.95
N ALA A 502 -14.67 -13.90 8.48
CA ALA A 502 -15.64 -13.10 7.74
C ALA A 502 -16.67 -12.43 8.65
N ALA A 503 -16.70 -12.77 9.94
CA ALA A 503 -17.70 -12.26 10.87
C ALA A 503 -17.60 -10.74 11.06
N LEU A 504 -18.72 -10.16 11.53
CA LEU A 504 -18.75 -8.77 11.99
C LEU A 504 -17.72 -8.57 13.13
N PRO A 505 -17.14 -7.37 13.26
CA PRO A 505 -16.25 -7.08 14.36
C PRO A 505 -16.97 -7.26 15.72
N PRO A 506 -16.27 -7.81 16.73
CA PRO A 506 -16.82 -7.91 18.08
C PRO A 506 -16.94 -6.53 18.75
N ASP A 507 -17.80 -6.38 19.76
CA ASP A 507 -18.08 -5.09 20.42
C ASP A 507 -16.82 -4.31 20.86
N TRP A 508 -15.82 -5.01 21.39
CA TRP A 508 -14.57 -4.40 21.86
C TRP A 508 -13.72 -3.78 20.74
N ALA A 509 -13.90 -4.21 19.48
CA ALA A 509 -13.15 -3.70 18.34
C ALA A 509 -13.39 -2.21 18.10
N SER A 510 -14.56 -1.70 18.50
CA SER A 510 -14.92 -0.27 18.40
C SER A 510 -14.02 0.66 19.22
N SER A 511 -13.25 0.13 20.18
CA SER A 511 -12.33 0.87 21.04
C SER A 511 -10.87 0.85 20.57
N LEU A 512 -10.58 0.24 19.42
CA LEU A 512 -9.20 0.14 18.91
C LEU A 512 -8.71 1.45 18.30
N GLU A 513 -7.60 1.95 18.83
CA GLU A 513 -6.87 3.08 18.26
C GLU A 513 -5.65 2.57 17.48
N VAL A 514 -5.50 3.01 16.22
CA VAL A 514 -4.32 2.69 15.41
C VAL A 514 -3.45 3.93 15.26
N SER A 515 -2.19 3.83 15.70
CA SER A 515 -1.22 4.92 15.65
C SER A 515 -0.04 4.69 14.71
N CYS A 516 0.49 5.77 14.15
CA CYS A 516 1.85 5.79 13.63
C CYS A 516 2.80 5.49 14.80
N SER A 517 3.35 4.28 14.87
CA SER A 517 4.39 3.91 15.85
C SER A 517 5.76 4.58 15.58
N SER A 518 5.79 5.81 15.06
CA SER A 518 7.01 6.57 14.78
C SER A 518 7.69 7.02 16.07
#